data_AF-A0A1T5EJT4-F1
#
_entry.id   AF-A0A1T5EJT4-F1
#
_cell.length_a   1.000
_cell.length_b   1.000
_cell.length_c   1.000
_cell.angle_alpha   90.00
_cell.angle_beta   90.00
_cell.angle_gamma   90.00
#
_symmetry.space_group_name_H-M   'P 1'
#
loop_
_entity.id
_entity.type
_entity.pdbx_description
1 polymer ?
#
loop_
_entity_poly.entity_id
_entity_poly.type
_entity_poly.pdbx_seq_one_letter_code
_entity_poly.pdbx_strand_id
1 'polypeptide(L)'
;MPNESGTWIMYCVSWDDPECLHTVKDASEYIDRVGFLPLFKNEIPGFSLEERTVPEFLWSGDVKVDPWEWREIIAREGKIAYGKFFDKKAGLRDV
;
A
#
# COMPACT_ATOMS: atom_id res chain seq x y z
N MET A 1 8.11 9.76 0.64
CA MET A 1 9.51 10.26 0.66
C MET A 1 9.55 11.47 -0.25
N PRO A 2 10.17 12.60 0.12
CA PRO A 2 10.35 13.73 -0.79
C PRO A 2 11.24 13.32 -1.96
N ASN A 3 11.02 13.89 -3.15
CA ASN A 3 11.97 13.76 -4.24
C ASN A 3 13.24 14.61 -3.96
N GLU A 4 14.28 14.46 -4.80
CA GLU A 4 15.55 15.20 -4.68
C GLU A 4 15.39 16.74 -4.77
N SER A 5 14.19 17.23 -5.09
CA SER A 5 13.84 18.66 -5.18
C SER A 5 12.90 19.13 -4.06
N GLY A 6 12.67 18.33 -3.01
CA GLY A 6 11.80 18.70 -1.88
C GLY A 6 10.31 18.75 -2.21
N THR A 7 9.90 18.28 -3.39
CA THR A 7 8.49 18.16 -3.79
C THR A 7 8.00 16.76 -3.41
N TRP A 8 6.87 16.71 -2.73
CA TRP A 8 6.18 15.46 -2.46
C TRP A 8 5.47 15.01 -3.73
N ILE A 9 5.95 13.93 -4.33
CA ILE A 9 5.28 13.25 -5.43
C ILE A 9 4.68 11.98 -4.83
N MET A 10 3.36 11.90 -4.79
CA MET A 10 2.66 10.63 -4.58
C MET A 10 2.57 9.91 -5.92
N TYR A 11 2.79 8.61 -5.91
CA TYR A 11 2.78 7.78 -7.11
C TYR A 11 1.48 6.99 -7.25
N CYS A 12 0.38 7.56 -6.77
CA CYS A 12 -0.95 6.97 -6.72
C CYS A 12 -1.64 6.91 -8.09
N VAL A 13 -2.77 6.20 -8.14
CA VAL A 13 -3.65 6.06 -9.31
C VAL A 13 -4.98 6.78 -9.11
N SER A 14 -5.75 6.97 -10.19
CA SER A 14 -7.12 7.49 -10.09
C SER A 14 -8.06 6.44 -9.49
N TRP A 15 -9.17 6.89 -8.90
CA TRP A 15 -10.20 5.99 -8.37
C TRP A 15 -10.74 5.02 -9.43
N ASP A 16 -10.98 5.48 -10.66
CA ASP A 16 -11.52 4.61 -11.72
C ASP A 16 -10.45 3.75 -12.41
N ASP A 17 -9.21 3.75 -11.92
CA ASP A 17 -8.14 2.90 -12.47
C ASP A 17 -8.44 1.43 -12.17
N PRO A 18 -8.38 0.51 -13.16
CA PRO A 18 -8.66 -0.90 -12.95
C PRO A 18 -7.71 -1.59 -11.97
N GLU A 19 -6.54 -1.02 -11.70
CA GLU A 19 -5.57 -1.52 -10.72
C GLU A 19 -5.76 -0.93 -9.31
N CYS A 20 -6.70 0.01 -9.14
CA CYS A 20 -6.98 0.63 -7.86
C CYS A 20 -7.60 -0.36 -6.87
N LEU A 21 -7.00 -0.46 -5.70
CA LEU A 21 -7.50 -1.19 -4.55
C LEU A 21 -8.38 -0.23 -3.75
N HIS A 22 -9.65 -0.58 -3.57
CA HIS A 22 -10.63 0.30 -2.95
C HIS A 22 -10.85 0.02 -1.48
N THR A 23 -10.53 -1.20 -1.04
CA THR A 23 -10.80 -1.67 0.30
C THR A 23 -9.64 -2.49 0.86
N VAL A 24 -9.64 -2.64 2.18
CA VAL A 24 -8.72 -3.55 2.89
C VAL A 24 -8.78 -4.98 2.34
N LYS A 25 -9.96 -5.42 1.89
CA LYS A 25 -10.15 -6.76 1.33
C LYS A 25 -9.44 -6.90 -0.01
N ASP A 26 -9.58 -5.92 -0.90
CA ASP A 26 -8.89 -5.92 -2.20
C ASP A 26 -7.38 -5.96 -1.98
N ALA A 27 -6.87 -5.18 -1.01
CA ALA A 27 -5.46 -5.19 -0.66
C ALA A 27 -4.99 -6.55 -0.12
N SER A 28 -5.73 -7.16 0.80
CA SER A 28 -5.41 -8.50 1.32
C SER A 28 -5.41 -9.57 0.23
N GLU A 29 -6.42 -9.59 -0.64
CA GLU A 29 -6.51 -10.55 -1.75
C GLU A 29 -5.36 -10.35 -2.76
N TYR A 30 -4.99 -9.09 -3.03
CA TYR A 30 -3.85 -8.79 -3.88
C TYR A 30 -2.54 -9.27 -3.24
N ILE A 31 -2.31 -9.00 -1.95
CA ILE A 31 -1.12 -9.43 -1.21
C ILE A 31 -0.99 -10.96 -1.19
N ASP A 32 -2.08 -11.67 -0.93
CA ASP A 32 -2.12 -13.15 -0.95
C ASP A 32 -1.70 -13.70 -2.34
N ARG A 33 -2.10 -13.02 -3.41
CA ARG A 33 -1.71 -13.40 -4.78
C ARG A 33 -0.24 -13.15 -5.09
N VAL A 34 0.35 -12.05 -4.58
CA VAL A 34 1.73 -11.64 -4.92
C VAL A 34 2.77 -12.05 -3.86
N GLY A 35 2.33 -12.50 -2.69
CA GLY A 35 3.14 -12.87 -1.52
C GLY A 35 3.74 -11.68 -0.75
N PHE A 36 4.08 -10.59 -1.44
CA PHE A 36 4.65 -9.41 -0.81
C PHE A 36 4.24 -8.13 -1.54
N LEU A 37 3.92 -7.08 -0.79
CA LEU A 37 3.63 -5.76 -1.33
C LEU A 37 4.31 -4.65 -0.50
N PRO A 38 5.25 -3.89 -1.08
CA PRO A 38 5.79 -2.68 -0.47
C PRO A 38 4.70 -1.66 -0.17
N LEU A 39 4.83 -0.93 0.94
CA LEU A 39 3.84 0.10 1.31
C LEU A 39 3.92 1.32 0.37
N PHE A 40 5.15 1.75 0.04
CA PHE A 40 5.43 2.89 -0.82
C PHE A 40 6.16 2.46 -2.09
N LYS A 41 6.17 3.35 -3.09
CA LYS A 41 6.90 3.16 -4.34
C LYS A 41 8.31 2.65 -4.12
N ASN A 42 8.72 1.73 -4.97
CA ASN A 42 10.06 1.20 -5.03
C ASN A 42 10.59 1.22 -6.48
N GLU A 43 11.61 0.40 -6.76
CA GLU A 43 12.24 0.34 -8.09
C GLU A 43 11.40 -0.42 -9.13
N ILE A 44 10.37 -1.15 -8.69
CA ILE A 44 9.39 -1.86 -9.53
C ILE A 44 8.15 -0.97 -9.66
N PRO A 45 7.89 -0.36 -10.83
CA PRO A 45 6.72 0.51 -11.04
C PRO A 45 5.40 -0.25 -10.88
N GLY A 46 4.41 0.38 -10.26
CA GLY A 46 3.08 -0.21 -10.06
C GLY A 46 3.04 -1.36 -9.05
N PHE A 47 4.12 -1.53 -8.27
CA PHE A 47 4.27 -2.61 -7.30
C PHE A 47 4.45 -2.06 -5.89
N SER A 48 3.48 -1.27 -5.45
CA SER A 48 3.33 -0.85 -4.05
C SER A 48 1.86 -0.60 -3.73
N LEU A 49 1.55 -0.53 -2.44
CA LEU A 49 0.20 -0.15 -2.00
C LEU A 49 -0.11 1.31 -2.36
N GLU A 50 0.87 2.21 -2.23
CA GLU A 50 0.79 3.60 -2.69
C GLU A 50 0.41 3.68 -4.19
N GLU A 51 1.10 2.93 -5.05
CA GLU A 51 0.88 2.94 -6.50
C GLU A 51 -0.42 2.24 -6.95
N ARG A 52 -1.16 1.66 -6.01
CA ARG A 52 -2.44 0.97 -6.26
C ARG A 52 -3.59 1.58 -5.47
N THR A 53 -3.40 2.78 -4.93
CA THR A 53 -4.43 3.51 -4.21
C THR A 53 -4.49 4.96 -4.65
N VAL A 54 -5.49 5.67 -4.15
CA VAL A 54 -5.83 7.04 -4.53
C VAL A 54 -5.16 8.02 -3.56
N PRO A 55 -4.53 9.10 -4.05
CA PRO A 55 -3.74 9.99 -3.18
C PRO A 55 -4.58 10.71 -2.13
N GLU A 56 -5.86 10.98 -2.42
CA GLU A 56 -6.80 11.65 -1.52
C GLU A 56 -7.13 10.82 -0.27
N PHE A 57 -6.98 9.49 -0.33
CA PHE A 57 -7.32 8.61 0.79
C PHE A 57 -6.12 8.17 1.61
N LEU A 58 -4.91 8.27 1.05
CA LEU A 58 -3.67 7.97 1.77
C LEU A 58 -3.51 8.93 2.95
N TRP A 59 -3.54 8.39 4.18
CA TRP A 59 -3.54 9.14 5.44
C TRP A 59 -4.82 9.95 5.74
N SER A 60 -5.95 9.62 5.10
CA SER A 60 -7.24 10.25 5.39
C SER A 60 -7.84 9.87 6.76
N GLY A 61 -7.42 8.73 7.33
CA GLY A 61 -7.96 8.16 8.57
C GLY A 61 -9.30 7.41 8.40
N ASP A 62 -9.88 7.36 7.19
CA ASP A 62 -11.06 6.52 6.93
C ASP A 62 -10.64 5.08 6.64
N VAL A 63 -10.82 4.21 7.63
CA VAL A 63 -10.49 2.78 7.55
C VAL A 63 -11.07 2.04 6.35
N LYS A 64 -12.15 2.55 5.72
CA LYS A 64 -12.75 1.93 4.54
C LYS A 64 -11.90 2.09 3.29
N VAL A 65 -11.16 3.19 3.18
CA VAL A 65 -10.48 3.61 1.95
C VAL A 65 -9.01 3.98 2.15
N ASP A 66 -8.56 4.14 3.40
CA ASP A 66 -7.19 4.57 3.71
C ASP A 66 -6.20 3.38 3.76
N PRO A 67 -5.28 3.26 2.79
CA PRO A 67 -4.24 2.23 2.79
C PRO A 67 -3.28 2.31 3.98
N TRP A 68 -3.09 3.49 4.57
CA TRP A 68 -2.31 3.62 5.79
C TRP A 68 -3.00 2.94 6.97
N GLU A 69 -4.32 3.05 7.10
CA GLU A 69 -5.05 2.37 8.18
C GLU A 69 -5.11 0.86 7.94
N TRP A 70 -5.20 0.42 6.68
CA TRP A 70 -5.26 -1.00 6.32
C TRP A 70 -4.10 -1.83 6.87
N ARG A 71 -2.88 -1.28 6.93
CA ARG A 71 -1.69 -2.00 7.47
C ARG A 71 -1.93 -2.58 8.87
N GLU A 72 -2.68 -1.87 9.72
CA GLU A 72 -2.99 -2.32 11.09
C GLU A 72 -4.12 -3.33 11.10
N ILE A 73 -5.14 -3.15 10.26
CA ILE A 73 -6.28 -4.08 10.15
C ILE A 73 -5.78 -5.43 9.65
N ILE A 74 -5.02 -5.41 8.55
CA ILE A 74 -4.45 -6.58 7.91
C ILE A 74 -3.53 -7.34 8.88
N ALA A 75 -2.65 -6.63 9.60
CA ALA A 75 -1.73 -7.26 10.55
C ALA A 75 -2.44 -7.93 11.74
N ARG A 76 -3.60 -7.42 12.17
CA ARG A 76 -4.39 -7.98 13.28
C ARG A 76 -5.05 -9.32 12.94
N GLU A 77 -5.29 -9.60 11.65
CA GLU A 77 -5.88 -10.87 11.20
C GLU A 77 -4.89 -12.04 11.27
N GLY A 78 -3.59 -11.77 11.34
CA GLY A 78 -2.54 -12.79 11.51
C GLY A 78 -2.19 -13.60 10.26
N LYS A 79 -2.78 -13.29 9.10
CA LYS A 79 -2.46 -13.93 7.80
C LYS A 79 -1.41 -13.16 6.99
N ILE A 80 -1.32 -11.87 7.22
CA ILE A 80 -0.39 -10.97 6.53
C ILE A 80 0.34 -10.18 7.61
N ALA A 81 1.67 -10.20 7.58
CA ALA A 81 2.51 -9.42 8.47
C ALA A 81 2.81 -8.04 7.87
N TYR A 82 2.70 -7.00 8.69
CA TYR A 82 3.22 -5.66 8.39
C TYR A 82 4.55 -5.45 9.11
N GLY A 83 5.55 -4.96 8.39
CA GLY A 83 6.88 -4.75 8.97
C GLY A 83 7.88 -4.13 8.01
N LYS A 84 9.14 -4.07 8.47
CA LYS A 84 10.28 -3.68 7.62
C LYS A 84 10.91 -4.93 7.02
N PHE A 85 10.80 -5.05 5.71
CA PHE A 85 11.37 -6.14 4.92
C PHE A 85 12.40 -5.55 3.95
N PHE A 86 13.14 -6.41 3.24
CA PHE A 86 14.09 -6.08 2.14
C PHE A 86 14.64 -4.63 2.16
N ASP A 87 15.86 -4.48 2.70
CA ASP A 87 16.49 -3.16 2.86
C ASP A 87 15.74 -2.22 3.82
N LYS A 88 15.11 -2.80 4.85
CA LYS A 88 14.38 -2.07 5.93
C LYS A 88 13.20 -1.23 5.42
N LYS A 89 12.69 -1.51 4.22
CA LYS A 89 11.53 -0.83 3.62
C LYS A 89 10.23 -1.42 4.18
N ALA A 90 9.25 -0.56 4.42
CA ALA A 90 7.95 -0.98 4.94
C ALA A 90 7.17 -1.77 3.87
N GLY A 91 6.56 -2.88 4.25
CA GLY A 91 5.74 -3.69 3.37
C GLY A 91 4.83 -4.65 4.12
N LEU A 92 3.96 -5.32 3.36
CA LEU A 92 3.06 -6.36 3.81
C LEU A 92 3.46 -7.68 3.16
N ARG A 93 3.52 -8.76 3.95
CA ARG A 93 3.95 -10.09 3.50
C ARG A 93 2.94 -11.13 3.97
N ASP A 94 2.57 -12.06 3.10
CA ASP A 94 1.84 -13.27 3.49
C ASP A 94 2.64 -14.11 4.52
N VAL A 95 1.93 -14.87 5.36
CA VAL A 95 2.52 -15.68 6.45
C VAL A 95 1.99 -17.10 6.43
#